data_AF-A0A351USS5-F1
#
_entry.id   AF-A0A351USS5-F1
#
_cell.length_a   1.000
_cell.length_b   1.000
_cell.length_c   1.000
_cell.angle_alpha   90.00
_cell.angle_beta   90.00
_cell.angle_gamma   90.00
#
_symmetry.space_group_name_H-M   'P 1'
#
loop_
_entity.id
_entity.type
_entity.pdbx_description
1 polymer ?
#
loop_
_entity_poly.entity_id
_entity_poly.type
_entity_poly.pdbx_seq_one_letter_code
_entity_poly.pdbx_strand_id
1 'polypeptide(L)'
;VAHNAGFDVGFIEQNCRYQDITPEFTSVDTVGLARVLLPTLSKYKLDVVAKALNVSLENHHRAVDDAGATAEIFVRFVEMLKEREITTLKGINRFGNLNPDAIRKLPTYHVIILAKNDEGRMNLYRLVSMSHLKYFGRRPRIPKSELNRLRKGLIVGSACEAGELYRALLDNKSAQHIAKIVDFYDYLEI
;
A
#
# COMPACT_ATOMS: atom_id res chain seq x y z
N VAL A 1 -4.99 13.59 4.50
CA VAL A 1 -5.77 12.36 4.20
C VAL A 1 -6.42 12.55 2.85
N ALA A 2 -6.56 11.50 2.05
CA ALA A 2 -7.20 11.57 0.73
C ALA A 2 -7.86 10.23 0.36
N HIS A 3 -8.82 10.25 -0.55
CA HIS A 3 -9.44 9.05 -1.10
C HIS A 3 -8.76 8.71 -2.43
N ASN A 4 -8.04 7.57 -2.48
CA ASN A 4 -7.07 7.29 -3.52
C ASN A 4 -5.88 8.26 -3.48
N ALA A 5 -5.27 8.37 -2.29
CA ALA A 5 -4.26 9.38 -1.97
C ALA A 5 -3.08 9.47 -2.95
N GLY A 6 -2.73 8.37 -3.64
CA GLY A 6 -1.66 8.37 -4.63
C GLY A 6 -1.89 9.35 -5.79
N PHE A 7 -3.13 9.70 -6.11
CA PHE A 7 -3.47 10.72 -7.10
C PHE A 7 -3.14 12.11 -6.58
N ASP A 8 -3.77 12.54 -5.48
CA ASP A 8 -3.62 13.89 -4.91
C ASP A 8 -2.18 14.18 -4.45
N VAL A 9 -1.54 13.20 -3.80
CA VAL A 9 -0.15 13.31 -3.34
C VAL A 9 0.79 13.54 -4.52
N GLY A 10 0.53 12.92 -5.68
CA GLY A 10 1.32 13.14 -6.88
C GLY A 10 1.29 14.59 -7.35
N PHE A 11 0.12 15.24 -7.33
CA PHE A 11 0.00 16.67 -7.67
C PHE A 11 0.70 17.56 -6.65
N ILE A 12 0.58 17.24 -5.35
CA ILE A 12 1.26 17.99 -4.28
C ILE A 12 2.78 17.89 -4.46
N GLU A 13 3.30 16.68 -4.60
CA GLU A 13 4.74 16.44 -4.81
C GLU A 13 5.26 17.15 -6.08
N GLN A 14 4.47 17.15 -7.16
CA GLN A 14 4.84 17.86 -8.40
C GLN A 14 4.88 19.38 -8.22
N ASN A 15 3.91 19.97 -7.53
CA ASN A 15 3.91 21.40 -7.25
C ASN A 15 5.01 21.81 -6.27
N CYS A 16 5.34 20.96 -5.30
CA CYS A 16 6.48 21.16 -4.42
C CYS A 16 7.79 21.23 -5.24
N ARG A 17 7.96 20.36 -6.22
CA ARG A 17 9.14 20.38 -7.12
C ARG A 17 9.25 21.66 -7.93
N TYR A 18 8.14 22.17 -8.48
CA TYR A 18 8.15 23.44 -9.23
C TYR A 18 8.56 24.65 -8.37
N GLN A 19 8.51 24.51 -7.05
CA GLN A 19 8.81 25.57 -6.09
C GLN A 19 10.08 25.26 -5.27
N ASP A 20 10.85 24.23 -5.63
CA ASP A 20 12.00 23.75 -4.87
C ASP A 20 11.71 23.44 -3.38
N ILE A 21 10.46 23.05 -3.08
CA ILE A 21 10.02 22.63 -1.74
C ILE A 21 10.24 21.13 -1.60
N THR A 22 10.90 20.71 -0.52
CA THR A 22 10.96 19.29 -0.16
C THR A 22 9.67 18.88 0.54
N PRO A 23 8.86 17.96 -0.02
CA PRO A 23 7.63 17.53 0.61
C PRO A 23 7.91 16.68 1.85
N GLU A 24 7.51 17.17 3.03
CA GLU A 24 7.58 16.43 4.30
C GLU A 24 6.17 16.28 4.88
N PHE A 25 5.49 15.18 4.55
CA PHE A 25 4.18 14.86 5.11
C PHE A 25 3.90 13.35 5.11
N THR A 26 2.97 12.94 5.97
CA THR A 26 2.41 11.58 5.97
C THR A 26 1.03 11.61 5.33
N SER A 27 0.83 10.80 4.29
CA SER A 27 -0.48 10.62 3.66
C SER A 27 -1.16 9.35 4.16
N VAL A 28 -2.47 9.41 4.36
CA VAL A 28 -3.33 8.27 4.64
C VAL A 28 -4.36 8.15 3.52
N ASP A 29 -4.50 6.94 2.97
CA ASP A 29 -5.47 6.61 1.92
C ASP A 29 -6.71 5.96 2.52
N THR A 30 -7.86 6.63 2.39
CA THR A 30 -9.13 6.10 2.88
C THR A 30 -9.60 4.88 2.10
N VAL A 31 -9.15 4.63 0.86
CA VAL A 31 -9.44 3.39 0.13
C VAL A 31 -8.80 2.20 0.82
N GLY A 32 -7.55 2.35 1.26
CA GLY A 32 -6.83 1.33 2.02
C GLY A 32 -7.53 1.02 3.34
N LEU A 33 -7.92 2.06 4.08
CA LEU A 33 -8.68 1.92 5.32
C LEU A 33 -10.05 1.26 5.09
N ALA A 34 -10.78 1.65 4.04
CA ALA A 34 -12.08 1.10 3.70
C ALA A 34 -12.00 -0.40 3.42
N ARG A 35 -10.97 -0.88 2.72
CA ARG A 35 -10.76 -2.33 2.48
C ARG A 35 -10.55 -3.13 3.76
N VAL A 36 -9.97 -2.49 4.77
CA VAL A 36 -9.68 -3.10 6.07
C VAL A 36 -10.91 -3.05 6.98
N LEU A 37 -11.61 -1.92 7.00
CA LEU A 37 -12.70 -1.63 7.93
C LEU A 37 -14.08 -2.07 7.42
N LEU A 38 -14.27 -2.07 6.10
CA LEU A 38 -15.51 -2.41 5.38
C LEU A 38 -15.27 -3.50 4.31
N PRO A 39 -14.75 -4.69 4.68
CA PRO A 39 -14.26 -5.69 3.72
C PRO A 39 -15.36 -6.30 2.83
N THR A 40 -16.64 -6.18 3.22
CA THR A 40 -17.79 -6.72 2.50
C THR A 40 -18.25 -5.86 1.32
N LEU A 41 -17.71 -4.65 1.17
CA LEU A 41 -18.04 -3.79 0.05
C LEU A 41 -17.52 -4.36 -1.27
N SER A 42 -18.37 -4.32 -2.30
CA SER A 42 -18.03 -4.76 -3.65
C SER A 42 -17.07 -3.80 -4.36
N LYS A 43 -17.16 -2.50 -4.04
CA LYS A 43 -16.34 -1.42 -4.59
C LYS A 43 -15.98 -0.43 -3.48
N TYR A 44 -14.91 0.31 -3.69
CA TYR A 44 -14.37 1.27 -2.72
C TYR A 44 -14.24 2.67 -3.33
N LYS A 45 -15.21 3.07 -4.14
CA LYS A 45 -15.32 4.45 -4.64
C LYS A 45 -15.84 5.37 -3.51
N LEU A 46 -15.58 6.67 -3.62
CA LEU A 46 -15.92 7.65 -2.60
C LEU A 46 -17.41 7.60 -2.23
N ASP A 47 -18.27 7.65 -3.24
CA ASP A 47 -19.74 7.55 -3.11
C ASP A 47 -20.20 6.27 -2.43
N VAL A 48 -19.59 5.14 -2.78
CA VAL A 48 -19.92 3.82 -2.20
C VAL A 48 -19.52 3.77 -0.71
N VAL A 49 -18.33 4.27 -0.38
CA VAL A 49 -17.85 4.30 1.01
C VAL A 49 -18.63 5.31 1.85
N ALA A 50 -18.92 6.50 1.30
CA ALA A 50 -19.75 7.51 1.95
C ALA A 50 -21.13 6.95 2.29
N LYS A 51 -21.79 6.32 1.31
CA LYS A 51 -23.10 5.68 1.51
C LYS A 51 -23.05 4.58 2.57
N ALA A 52 -22.00 3.76 2.58
CA ALA A 52 -21.84 2.70 3.58
C ALA A 52 -21.68 3.24 5.02
N LEU A 53 -21.16 4.45 5.17
CA LEU A 53 -20.93 5.12 6.46
C LEU A 53 -22.00 6.17 6.79
N ASN A 54 -23.05 6.29 5.96
CA ASN A 54 -24.07 7.34 6.05
C ASN A 54 -23.48 8.77 6.08
N VAL A 55 -22.40 9.00 5.34
CA VAL A 55 -21.79 10.31 5.12
C VAL A 55 -22.50 11.00 3.96
N SER A 56 -22.89 12.26 4.15
CA SER A 56 -23.56 13.05 3.12
C SER A 56 -22.58 13.40 1.99
N LEU A 57 -23.07 13.32 0.75
CA LEU A 57 -22.35 13.74 -0.45
C LEU A 57 -23.28 14.59 -1.33
N GLU A 58 -23.95 15.56 -0.72
CA GLU A 58 -24.82 16.49 -1.42
C GLU A 58 -23.99 17.51 -2.20
N ASN A 59 -24.22 17.57 -3.52
CA ASN A 59 -23.55 18.38 -4.56
C ASN A 59 -22.25 17.78 -5.14
N HIS A 60 -22.39 16.69 -5.91
CA HIS A 60 -21.34 15.97 -6.65
C HIS A 60 -20.60 16.73 -7.77
N HIS A 61 -20.35 18.05 -7.66
CA HIS A 61 -19.70 18.82 -8.72
C HIS A 61 -18.54 19.73 -8.28
N ARG A 62 -18.20 19.80 -6.98
CA ARG A 62 -17.04 20.58 -6.52
C ARG A 62 -16.06 19.71 -5.75
N ALA A 63 -14.78 19.92 -6.01
CA ALA A 63 -13.68 19.24 -5.32
C ALA A 63 -13.70 19.46 -3.79
N VAL A 64 -14.29 20.57 -3.32
CA VAL A 64 -14.43 20.86 -1.88
C VAL A 64 -15.38 19.89 -1.18
N ASP A 65 -16.44 19.48 -1.86
CA ASP A 65 -17.46 18.59 -1.30
C ASP A 65 -16.88 17.16 -1.17
N ASP A 66 -16.14 16.70 -2.17
CA ASP A 66 -15.40 15.42 -2.12
C ASP A 66 -14.34 15.40 -1.02
N ALA A 67 -13.62 16.52 -0.81
CA ALA A 67 -12.65 16.66 0.26
C ALA A 67 -13.33 16.64 1.65
N GLY A 68 -14.47 17.31 1.78
CA GLY A 68 -15.30 17.30 2.98
C GLY A 68 -15.80 15.89 3.33
N ALA A 69 -16.38 15.19 2.35
CA ALA A 69 -16.82 13.81 2.51
C ALA A 69 -15.66 12.87 2.87
N THR A 70 -14.48 13.05 2.24
CA THR A 70 -13.28 12.27 2.57
C THR A 70 -12.84 12.49 4.02
N ALA A 71 -12.91 13.71 4.53
CA ALA A 71 -12.58 14.02 5.91
C ALA A 71 -13.58 13.37 6.88
N GLU A 72 -14.89 13.43 6.58
CA GLU A 72 -15.92 12.81 7.41
C GLU A 72 -15.79 11.28 7.43
N ILE A 73 -15.57 10.65 6.26
CA ILE A 73 -15.25 9.22 6.15
C ILE A 73 -14.05 8.87 7.04
N PHE A 74 -13.00 9.69 7.02
CA PHE A 74 -11.83 9.45 7.85
C PHE A 74 -12.15 9.53 9.34
N VAL A 75 -12.97 10.50 9.77
CA VAL A 75 -13.45 10.59 11.17
C VAL A 75 -14.20 9.32 11.57
N ARG A 76 -15.12 8.84 10.74
CA ARG A 76 -15.84 7.56 10.97
C ARG A 76 -14.89 6.37 11.08
N PHE A 77 -13.86 6.30 10.22
CA PHE A 77 -12.85 5.26 10.31
C PHE A 77 -12.03 5.35 11.61
N VAL A 78 -11.71 6.57 12.08
CA VAL A 78 -11.03 6.75 13.36
C VAL A 78 -11.91 6.27 14.52
N GLU A 79 -13.22 6.52 14.50
CA GLU A 79 -14.17 5.98 15.50
C GLU A 79 -14.14 4.44 15.50
N MET A 80 -14.31 3.82 14.33
CA MET A 80 -14.25 2.35 14.18
C MET A 80 -12.91 1.74 14.63
N LEU A 81 -11.80 2.45 14.41
CA LEU A 81 -10.47 2.02 14.84
C LEU A 81 -10.32 2.12 16.36
N LYS A 82 -10.84 3.19 16.98
CA LYS A 82 -10.84 3.37 18.44
C LYS A 82 -11.65 2.28 19.14
N GLU A 83 -12.83 1.93 18.62
CA GLU A 83 -13.65 0.82 19.13
C GLU A 83 -12.91 -0.53 19.11
N ARG A 84 -11.91 -0.67 18.24
CA ARG A 84 -11.07 -1.87 18.11
C ARG A 84 -9.71 -1.73 18.82
N GLU A 85 -9.53 -0.67 19.60
CA GLU A 85 -8.27 -0.34 20.30
C GLU A 85 -7.05 -0.17 19.35
N ILE A 86 -7.30 0.18 18.08
CA ILE A 86 -6.25 0.42 17.09
C ILE A 86 -5.94 1.91 17.02
N THR A 87 -4.82 2.32 17.62
CA THR A 87 -4.40 3.73 17.68
C THR A 87 -3.18 4.06 16.81
N THR A 88 -2.61 3.07 16.13
CA THR A 88 -1.38 3.25 15.33
C THR A 88 -1.52 2.68 13.92
N LEU A 89 -0.83 3.27 12.95
CA LEU A 89 -0.76 2.75 11.58
C LEU A 89 -0.22 1.31 11.53
N LYS A 90 0.71 0.96 12.43
CA LYS A 90 1.20 -0.42 12.59
C LYS A 90 0.07 -1.36 13.03
N GLY A 91 -0.79 -0.92 13.95
CA GLY A 91 -1.98 -1.65 14.38
C GLY A 91 -2.97 -1.88 13.23
N ILE A 92 -3.20 -0.86 12.39
CA ILE A 92 -4.04 -0.97 11.19
C ILE A 92 -3.48 -2.03 10.23
N ASN A 93 -2.17 -1.98 9.95
CA ASN A 93 -1.51 -2.96 9.08
C ASN A 93 -1.63 -4.38 9.66
N ARG A 94 -1.46 -4.54 10.97
CA ARG A 94 -1.62 -5.85 11.63
C ARG A 94 -3.04 -6.38 11.48
N PHE A 95 -4.05 -5.53 11.67
CA PHE A 95 -5.46 -5.89 11.53
C PHE A 95 -5.82 -6.21 10.07
N GLY A 96 -5.35 -5.41 9.11
CA GLY A 96 -5.55 -5.66 7.67
C GLY A 96 -4.85 -6.92 7.15
N ASN A 97 -3.67 -7.27 7.70
CA ASN A 97 -2.94 -8.49 7.36
C ASN A 97 -3.66 -9.78 7.78
N LEU A 98 -4.70 -9.69 8.63
CA LEU A 98 -5.53 -10.84 9.00
C LEU A 98 -6.47 -11.28 7.87
N ASN A 99 -6.59 -10.51 6.77
CA ASN A 99 -7.43 -10.86 5.63
C ASN A 99 -6.58 -11.27 4.40
N PRO A 100 -6.35 -12.59 4.18
CA PRO A 100 -5.66 -13.09 2.99
C PRO A 100 -6.25 -12.62 1.67
N ASP A 101 -7.57 -12.39 1.60
CA ASP A 101 -8.23 -11.93 0.37
C ASP A 101 -7.91 -10.48 0.03
N ALA A 102 -7.69 -9.63 1.03
CA ALA A 102 -7.21 -8.27 0.82
C ALA A 102 -5.80 -8.30 0.20
N ILE A 103 -4.92 -9.15 0.71
CA ILE A 103 -3.55 -9.35 0.18
C ILE A 103 -3.57 -9.89 -1.26
N ARG A 104 -4.51 -10.78 -1.59
CA ARG A 104 -4.70 -11.32 -2.95
C ARG A 104 -5.12 -10.27 -3.98
N LYS A 105 -5.65 -9.12 -3.55
CA LYS A 105 -6.07 -8.02 -4.43
C LYS A 105 -5.03 -6.90 -4.57
N LEU A 106 -3.93 -6.96 -3.81
CA LEU A 106 -2.86 -5.97 -3.92
C LEU A 106 -2.12 -6.08 -5.26
N PRO A 107 -1.59 -4.96 -5.79
CA PRO A 107 -0.66 -4.98 -6.92
C PRO A 107 0.52 -5.91 -6.66
N THR A 108 0.98 -6.59 -7.70
CA THR A 108 2.11 -7.51 -7.64
C THR A 108 3.21 -7.04 -8.56
N TYR A 109 4.45 -7.12 -8.08
CA TYR A 109 5.65 -6.76 -8.82
C TYR A 109 6.61 -7.95 -8.85
N HIS A 110 7.48 -8.00 -9.85
CA HIS A 110 8.58 -8.96 -9.88
C HIS A 110 9.69 -8.55 -8.89
N VAL A 111 10.41 -9.55 -8.39
CA VAL A 111 11.54 -9.39 -7.48
C VAL A 111 12.48 -10.57 -7.68
N ILE A 112 13.80 -10.35 -7.61
CA ILE A 112 14.78 -11.44 -7.57
C ILE A 112 15.21 -11.65 -6.11
N ILE A 113 15.18 -12.89 -5.64
CA ILE A 113 15.59 -13.26 -4.28
C ILE A 113 16.68 -14.32 -4.39
N LEU A 114 17.89 -13.99 -3.94
CA LEU A 114 19.05 -14.88 -3.93
C LEU A 114 19.34 -15.32 -2.48
N ALA A 115 19.58 -16.60 -2.27
CA ALA A 115 20.02 -17.11 -0.97
C ALA A 115 21.54 -16.92 -0.83
N LYS A 116 21.97 -16.15 0.18
CA LYS A 116 23.40 -15.89 0.47
C LYS A 116 24.06 -17.04 1.22
N ASN A 117 23.29 -17.77 2.02
CA ASN A 117 23.77 -18.85 2.89
C ASN A 117 22.65 -19.86 3.18
N ASP A 118 22.94 -20.87 4.01
CA ASP A 118 21.97 -21.93 4.34
C ASP A 118 20.72 -21.41 5.07
N GLU A 119 20.87 -20.41 5.95
CA GLU A 119 19.75 -19.74 6.59
C GLU A 119 18.84 -19.05 5.55
N GLY A 120 19.45 -18.39 4.56
CA GLY A 120 18.75 -17.83 3.41
C GLY A 120 18.01 -18.88 2.59
N ARG A 121 18.64 -20.04 2.34
CA ARG A 121 18.00 -21.17 1.63
C ARG A 121 16.75 -21.65 2.36
N MET A 122 16.82 -21.85 3.68
CA MET A 122 15.66 -22.25 4.49
C MET A 122 14.57 -21.18 4.50
N ASN A 123 14.94 -19.90 4.60
CA ASN A 123 13.99 -18.80 4.55
C ASN A 123 13.31 -18.69 3.18
N LEU A 124 14.05 -18.90 2.09
CA LEU A 124 13.50 -18.95 0.73
C LEU A 124 12.49 -20.09 0.59
N TYR A 125 12.77 -21.29 1.10
CA TYR A 125 11.81 -22.39 1.10
C TYR A 125 10.53 -22.04 1.87
N ARG A 126 10.64 -21.43 3.05
CA ARG A 126 9.47 -20.95 3.81
C ARG A 126 8.64 -19.94 3.02
N LEU A 127 9.30 -18.98 2.36
CA LEU A 127 8.61 -17.98 1.53
C LEU A 127 7.87 -18.62 0.35
N VAL A 128 8.51 -19.57 -0.34
CA VAL A 128 7.88 -20.33 -1.43
C VAL A 128 6.69 -21.15 -0.93
N SER A 129 6.82 -21.84 0.21
CA SER A 129 5.69 -22.57 0.81
C SER A 129 4.54 -21.62 1.17
N MET A 130 4.83 -20.48 1.80
CA MET A 130 3.79 -19.49 2.16
C MET A 130 3.12 -18.88 0.93
N SER A 131 3.87 -18.63 -0.15
CA SER A 131 3.31 -18.07 -1.40
C SER A 131 2.32 -19.01 -2.08
N HIS A 132 2.52 -20.33 -1.95
CA HIS A 132 1.65 -21.34 -2.53
C HIS A 132 0.49 -21.75 -1.60
N LEU A 133 0.73 -21.82 -0.29
CA LEU A 133 -0.28 -22.34 0.65
C LEU A 133 -1.19 -21.26 1.24
N LYS A 134 -0.64 -20.06 1.53
CA LYS A 134 -1.37 -19.00 2.24
C LYS A 134 -1.80 -17.88 1.31
N TYR A 135 -0.85 -17.37 0.52
CA TYR A 135 -1.06 -16.15 -0.26
C TYR A 135 -1.38 -16.38 -1.73
N PHE A 136 -1.59 -17.62 -2.15
CA PHE A 136 -1.90 -17.94 -3.53
C PHE A 136 -3.15 -17.18 -4.00
N GLY A 137 -3.05 -16.50 -5.14
CA GLY A 137 -4.16 -15.83 -5.83
C GLY A 137 -4.35 -16.46 -7.20
N ARG A 138 -4.16 -15.69 -8.28
CA ARG A 138 -3.98 -16.27 -9.64
C ARG A 138 -2.58 -16.86 -9.86
N ARG A 139 -1.60 -16.37 -9.09
CA ARG A 139 -0.20 -16.79 -9.07
C ARG A 139 0.28 -16.77 -7.61
N PRO A 140 1.32 -17.55 -7.24
CA PRO A 140 1.97 -17.44 -5.94
C PRO A 140 2.52 -16.03 -5.75
N ARG A 141 2.43 -15.49 -4.54
CA ARG A 141 2.91 -14.14 -4.21
C ARG A 141 3.49 -14.10 -2.80
N ILE A 142 4.43 -13.20 -2.59
CA ILE A 142 5.11 -13.03 -1.31
C ILE A 142 4.81 -11.61 -0.82
N PRO A 143 4.10 -11.42 0.31
CA PRO A 143 3.94 -10.11 0.91
C PRO A 143 5.30 -9.53 1.33
N LYS A 144 5.54 -8.23 1.09
CA LYS A 144 6.78 -7.55 1.52
C LYS A 144 7.04 -7.69 3.03
N SER A 145 5.97 -7.72 3.84
CA SER A 145 6.07 -7.94 5.29
C SER A 145 6.68 -9.31 5.63
N GLU A 146 6.30 -10.36 4.92
CA GLU A 146 6.83 -11.72 5.12
C GLU A 146 8.25 -11.84 4.58
N LEU A 147 8.54 -11.22 3.43
CA LEU A 147 9.90 -11.13 2.91
C LEU A 147 10.83 -10.43 3.91
N ASN A 148 10.41 -9.29 4.48
CA ASN A 148 11.19 -8.59 5.50
C ASN A 148 11.37 -9.43 6.78
N ARG A 149 10.32 -10.13 7.21
CA ARG A 149 10.38 -11.03 8.38
C ARG A 149 11.40 -12.16 8.19
N LEU A 150 11.53 -12.68 6.97
CA LEU A 150 12.43 -13.78 6.61
C LEU A 150 13.65 -13.30 5.79
N ARG A 151 14.00 -12.01 5.85
CA ARG A 151 15.03 -11.40 5.00
C ARG A 151 16.45 -11.86 5.32
N LYS A 152 16.67 -12.35 6.54
CA LYS A 152 18.01 -12.77 6.98
C LYS A 152 18.54 -13.88 6.07
N GLY A 153 19.75 -13.68 5.55
CA GLY A 153 20.40 -14.61 4.61
C GLY A 153 19.94 -14.48 3.16
N LEU A 154 19.05 -13.52 2.83
CA LEU A 154 18.60 -13.25 1.46
C LEU A 154 19.25 -11.97 0.90
N ILE A 155 19.38 -11.92 -0.42
CA ILE A 155 19.73 -10.72 -1.19
C ILE A 155 18.56 -10.47 -2.15
N VAL A 156 18.02 -9.25 -2.15
CA VAL A 156 16.79 -8.85 -2.86
C VAL A 156 17.13 -7.84 -3.96
N GLY A 157 16.86 -8.20 -5.22
CA GLY A 157 17.08 -7.37 -6.41
C GLY A 157 15.79 -6.74 -6.95
N SER A 158 15.91 -5.61 -7.65
CA SER A 158 14.77 -4.84 -8.17
C SER A 158 14.01 -5.50 -9.32
N ALA A 159 14.55 -6.58 -9.89
CA ALA A 159 14.03 -7.32 -11.04
C ALA A 159 13.89 -6.48 -12.32
N CYS A 160 13.06 -6.97 -13.24
CA CYS A 160 12.91 -6.52 -14.62
C CYS A 160 11.90 -5.37 -14.78
N GLU A 161 11.39 -5.17 -16.00
CA GLU A 161 10.41 -4.14 -16.35
C GLU A 161 9.07 -4.24 -15.61
N ALA A 162 8.76 -5.43 -15.08
CA ALA A 162 7.61 -5.69 -14.20
C ALA A 162 7.95 -5.55 -12.70
N GLY A 163 9.17 -5.15 -12.36
CA GLY A 163 9.60 -4.80 -11.01
C GLY A 163 9.04 -3.47 -10.54
N GLU A 164 8.93 -3.28 -9.22
CA GLU A 164 8.31 -2.08 -8.64
C GLU A 164 9.07 -0.80 -8.99
N LEU A 165 10.41 -0.85 -8.96
CA LEU A 165 11.27 0.28 -9.29
C LEU A 165 11.09 0.73 -10.75
N TYR A 166 11.20 -0.21 -11.68
CA TYR A 166 11.07 0.10 -13.11
C TYR A 166 9.69 0.66 -13.44
N ARG A 167 8.63 0.06 -12.88
CA ARG A 167 7.25 0.56 -13.03
C ARG A 167 7.08 1.96 -12.45
N ALA A 168 7.66 2.25 -11.29
CA ALA A 168 7.59 3.57 -10.69
C ALA A 168 8.32 4.65 -11.51
N LEU A 169 9.43 4.29 -12.17
CA LEU A 169 10.13 5.18 -13.10
C LEU A 169 9.29 5.47 -14.34
N LEU A 170 8.69 4.44 -14.96
CA LEU A 170 7.78 4.62 -16.11
C LEU A 170 6.56 5.49 -15.76
N ASP A 171 6.04 5.33 -14.55
CA ASP A 171 4.90 6.11 -14.05
C ASP A 171 5.29 7.53 -13.58
N ASN A 172 6.54 7.97 -13.83
CA ASN A 172 7.09 9.27 -13.48
C ASN A 172 6.90 9.64 -11.99
N LYS A 173 7.06 8.64 -11.10
CA LYS A 173 6.92 8.86 -9.66
C LYS A 173 7.96 9.84 -9.12
N SER A 174 7.68 10.40 -7.94
CA SER A 174 8.58 11.38 -7.35
C SER A 174 9.94 10.79 -6.99
N ALA A 175 11.00 11.60 -6.99
CA ALA A 175 12.35 11.15 -6.64
C ALA A 175 12.38 10.63 -5.19
N GLN A 176 11.60 11.26 -4.31
CA GLN A 176 11.36 10.82 -2.94
C GLN A 176 10.69 9.45 -2.89
N HIS A 177 9.69 9.20 -3.75
CA HIS A 177 9.05 7.89 -3.84
C HIS A 177 10.01 6.82 -4.38
N ILE A 178 10.78 7.14 -5.43
CA ILE A 178 11.81 6.27 -5.98
C ILE A 178 12.86 5.91 -4.92
N ALA A 179 13.34 6.89 -4.16
CA ALA A 179 14.30 6.65 -3.07
C ALA A 179 13.77 5.64 -2.04
N LYS A 180 12.51 5.78 -1.61
CA LYS A 180 11.86 4.82 -0.69
C LYS A 180 11.76 3.41 -1.27
N ILE A 181 11.58 3.28 -2.59
CA ILE A 181 11.57 1.97 -3.26
C ILE A 181 12.99 1.39 -3.30
N VAL A 182 13.98 2.20 -3.67
CA VAL A 182 15.39 1.79 -3.74
C VAL A 182 15.90 1.29 -2.38
N ASP A 183 15.53 1.95 -1.28
CA ASP A 183 15.90 1.55 0.10
C ASP A 183 15.43 0.13 0.47
N PHE A 184 14.46 -0.43 -0.26
CA PHE A 184 14.00 -1.80 -0.03
C PHE A 184 14.92 -2.85 -0.65
N TYR A 185 15.74 -2.54 -1.65
CA TYR A 185 16.51 -3.50 -2.42
C TYR A 185 18.00 -3.49 -2.03
N ASP A 186 18.65 -4.65 -2.09
CA ASP A 186 20.08 -4.78 -1.80
C ASP A 186 20.93 -4.47 -3.04
N TYR A 187 20.37 -4.64 -4.24
CA TYR A 187 20.96 -4.22 -5.51
C TYR A 187 19.88 -3.86 -6.53
N LEU A 188 20.25 -3.05 -7.52
CA LEU A 188 19.37 -2.63 -8.60
C LEU A 188 19.80 -3.31 -9.90
N GLU A 189 18.82 -3.77 -10.65
CA GLU A 189 18.99 -4.41 -11.95
C GLU A 189 18.73 -3.39 -13.07
N ILE A 190 19.54 -3.48 -14.13
CA ILE A 190 19.53 -2.58 -15.29
C ILE A 190 19.26 -3.42 -16.54
#